data_AF-A0A117MUY4-F1
#
_entry.id   AF-A0A117MUY4-F1
#
_cell.length_a   1.000
_cell.length_b   1.000
_cell.length_c   1.000
_cell.angle_alpha   90.00
_cell.angle_beta   90.00
_cell.angle_gamma   90.00
#
_symmetry.space_group_name_H-M   'P 1'
#
loop_
_entity.id
_entity.type
_entity.pdbx_description
1 polymer ?
#
loop_
_entity_poly.entity_id
_entity_poly.type
_entity_poly.pdbx_seq_one_letter_code
_entity_poly.pdbx_strand_id
1 'polypeptide(L)'
;MSQTPKRRLGRALSLAGFAAVLLAAPVLAAPFEFAPAPQTDLNRVYRVDKATGEVGACQFQLKEGGIGVTACFPAGEGAGPQPPSDYVLVPSRHEREGGIFRANVRTGEMSICYVFDDKVVCTPQAK
;
A
#
# COMPACT_ATOMS: atom_id res chain seq x y z
N MET A 1 -51.54 16.48 63.79
CA MET A 1 -50.19 16.26 63.21
C MET A 1 -50.33 15.10 62.21
N SER A 2 -50.62 15.33 60.94
CA SER A 2 -49.75 15.81 59.84
C SER A 2 -49.05 14.66 59.08
N GLN A 3 -49.32 14.61 57.76
CA GLN A 3 -48.65 13.90 56.63
C GLN A 3 -49.05 12.42 56.36
N THR A 4 -49.81 12.05 55.32
CA THR A 4 -49.70 12.16 53.83
C THR A 4 -48.71 11.14 53.21
N PRO A 5 -49.08 10.37 52.15
CA PRO A 5 -48.45 9.11 51.77
C PRO A 5 -47.23 9.27 50.85
N LYS A 6 -46.20 8.42 51.02
CA LYS A 6 -45.05 8.37 50.09
C LYS A 6 -45.38 7.49 48.89
N ARG A 7 -45.78 8.12 47.79
CA ARG A 7 -45.51 7.63 46.42
C ARG A 7 -44.01 7.37 46.29
N ARG A 8 -43.60 6.15 45.97
CA ARG A 8 -42.31 5.89 45.32
C ARG A 8 -42.55 5.38 43.92
N LEU A 9 -42.77 6.34 43.02
CA LEU A 9 -42.55 6.19 41.60
C LEU A 9 -41.02 6.18 41.39
N GLY A 10 -40.41 5.00 41.48
CA GLY A 10 -38.98 4.78 41.22
C GLY A 10 -38.81 4.16 39.84
N ARG A 11 -38.61 5.04 38.87
CA ARG A 11 -38.58 4.82 37.43
C ARG A 11 -37.42 3.89 37.03
N ALA A 12 -37.73 2.97 36.11
CA ALA A 12 -36.86 2.01 35.43
C ALA A 12 -35.39 2.45 35.30
N LEU A 13 -34.50 1.68 35.91
CA LEU A 13 -33.06 1.84 35.81
C LEU A 13 -32.54 1.00 34.63
N SER A 14 -32.08 1.70 33.59
CA SER A 14 -30.89 1.37 32.79
C SER A 14 -30.88 0.07 31.97
N LEU A 15 -31.53 0.09 30.79
CA LEU A 15 -31.13 -0.71 29.62
C LEU A 15 -30.78 0.24 28.46
N ALA A 16 -29.66 0.96 28.56
CA ALA A 16 -29.13 1.74 27.44
C ALA A 16 -27.63 2.02 27.66
N GLY A 17 -26.81 0.99 27.58
CA GLY A 17 -25.37 1.14 27.61
C GLY A 17 -24.73 -0.18 27.23
N PHE A 18 -23.77 -0.14 26.31
CA PHE A 18 -23.09 -1.26 25.63
C PHE A 18 -23.71 -1.74 24.33
N ALA A 19 -23.38 -1.06 23.23
CA ALA A 19 -22.80 -1.67 22.03
C ALA A 19 -22.57 -0.61 20.95
N ALA A 20 -21.57 0.25 21.14
CA ALA A 20 -20.97 1.01 20.05
C ALA A 20 -19.49 0.64 20.01
N VAL A 21 -19.19 -0.61 19.64
CA VAL A 21 -17.84 -0.99 19.21
C VAL A 21 -17.65 -0.36 17.84
N LEU A 22 -17.08 0.84 17.83
CA LEU A 22 -16.54 1.46 16.63
C LEU A 22 -15.52 0.48 16.04
N LEU A 23 -15.87 -0.14 14.91
CA LEU A 23 -14.96 -0.86 14.04
C LEU A 23 -13.97 0.15 13.43
N ALA A 24 -13.04 0.65 14.24
CA ALA A 24 -11.85 1.29 13.73
C ALA A 24 -10.99 0.18 13.13
N ALA A 25 -11.20 -0.11 11.83
CA ALA A 25 -10.25 -0.92 11.09
C ALA A 25 -8.88 -0.23 11.24
N PRO A 26 -7.83 -0.92 11.70
CA PRO A 26 -6.52 -0.33 11.75
C PRO A 26 -6.15 0.02 10.30
N VAL A 27 -6.00 1.31 10.01
CA VAL A 27 -5.24 1.75 8.85
C VAL A 27 -3.81 1.35 9.17
N LEU A 28 -3.45 0.11 8.84
CA LEU A 28 -2.06 -0.30 8.77
C LEU A 28 -1.46 0.52 7.64
N ALA A 29 -0.72 1.57 8.00
CA ALA A 29 0.15 2.24 7.05
C ALA A 29 1.13 1.16 6.55
N ALA A 30 0.89 0.63 5.35
CA ALA A 30 1.80 -0.31 4.73
C ALA A 30 3.16 0.40 4.64
N PRO A 31 4.24 -0.19 5.17
CA PRO A 31 5.55 0.43 5.14
C PRO A 31 6.05 0.33 3.70
N PHE A 32 5.70 1.30 2.87
CA PHE A 32 6.17 1.37 1.49
C PHE A 32 7.63 1.79 1.45
N GLU A 33 8.40 1.17 0.56
CA GLU A 33 9.73 1.62 0.18
C GLU A 33 9.69 2.12 -1.27
N PHE A 34 10.48 3.15 -1.56
CA PHE A 34 10.52 3.81 -2.86
C PHE A 34 11.93 3.82 -3.41
N ALA A 35 12.05 3.60 -4.72
CA ALA A 35 13.31 3.71 -5.43
C ALA A 35 13.08 4.28 -6.83
N PRO A 36 13.98 5.14 -7.33
CA PRO A 36 13.88 5.65 -8.69
C PRO A 36 14.08 4.51 -9.70
N ALA A 37 13.44 4.65 -10.86
CA ALA A 37 13.76 3.81 -12.02
C ALA A 37 15.26 3.97 -12.37
N PRO A 38 15.97 2.91 -12.78
CA PRO A 38 17.37 3.03 -13.18
C PRO A 38 17.61 3.91 -14.40
N GLN A 39 16.61 4.06 -15.27
CA GLN A 39 16.72 4.87 -16.48
C GLN A 39 16.78 6.37 -16.15
N THR A 40 17.75 7.07 -16.73
CA THR A 40 17.99 8.50 -16.47
C THR A 40 17.08 9.44 -17.26
N ASP A 41 16.44 8.94 -18.32
CA ASP A 41 15.52 9.67 -19.19
C ASP A 41 14.04 9.49 -18.79
N LEU A 42 13.76 8.69 -17.75
CA LEU A 42 12.42 8.47 -17.22
C LEU A 42 12.28 9.03 -15.81
N ASN A 43 11.34 9.97 -15.63
CA ASN A 43 10.95 10.45 -14.31
C ASN A 43 9.94 9.49 -13.68
N ARG A 44 10.42 8.30 -13.29
CA ARG A 44 9.61 7.20 -12.74
C ARG A 44 10.18 6.75 -11.40
N VAL A 45 9.28 6.50 -10.45
CA VAL A 45 9.59 5.96 -9.12
C VAL A 45 8.76 4.70 -8.91
N TYR A 46 9.41 3.64 -8.46
CA TYR A 46 8.77 2.40 -8.04
C TYR A 46 8.48 2.43 -6.54
N ARG A 47 7.42 1.73 -6.14
CA ARG A 47 7.06 1.48 -4.75
C ARG A 47 6.89 -0.01 -4.50
N VAL A 48 7.36 -0.50 -3.36
CA VAL A 48 7.07 -1.85 -2.87
C VAL A 48 6.41 -1.77 -1.51
N ASP A 49 5.37 -2.56 -1.29
CA ASP A 49 4.91 -2.84 0.08
C ASP A 49 5.92 -3.80 0.72
N LYS A 50 6.64 -3.35 1.75
CA LYS A 50 7.72 -4.15 2.33
C LYS A 50 7.25 -5.46 2.95
N ALA A 51 5.99 -5.56 3.38
CA ALA A 51 5.46 -6.78 4.01
C ALA A 51 4.93 -7.79 2.99
N THR A 52 4.31 -7.30 1.90
CA THR A 52 3.65 -8.16 0.91
C THR A 52 4.46 -8.33 -0.37
N GLY A 53 5.43 -7.46 -0.66
CA GLY A 53 6.18 -7.48 -1.90
C GLY A 53 5.37 -7.02 -3.12
N GLU A 54 4.19 -6.43 -2.94
CA GLU A 54 3.43 -5.85 -4.05
C GLU A 54 4.16 -4.62 -4.60
N VAL A 55 4.38 -4.59 -5.92
CA VAL A 55 5.11 -3.51 -6.61
C VAL A 55 4.16 -2.67 -7.46
N GLY A 56 4.27 -1.36 -7.32
CA GLY A 56 3.66 -0.37 -8.21
C GLY A 56 4.67 0.66 -8.68
N ALA A 57 4.26 1.57 -9.55
CA ALA A 57 5.11 2.66 -10.00
C ALA A 57 4.29 3.93 -10.25
N CYS A 58 4.91 5.09 -10.13
CA CYS A 58 4.34 6.35 -10.59
C CYS A 58 5.36 7.06 -11.48
N GLN A 59 4.87 7.82 -12.44
CA GLN A 59 5.67 8.55 -13.41
C GLN A 59 5.08 9.94 -13.64
N PHE A 60 5.97 10.92 -13.81
CA PHE A 60 5.59 12.22 -14.33
C PHE A 60 5.31 12.14 -15.82
N GLN A 61 4.15 12.65 -16.24
CA GLN A 61 3.77 12.78 -17.65
C GLN A 61 3.42 14.23 -17.94
N LEU A 62 4.02 14.83 -18.97
CA LEU A 62 3.65 16.16 -19.43
C LEU A 62 2.35 16.09 -20.21
N LYS A 63 1.42 16.99 -19.89
CA LYS A 63 0.29 17.29 -20.76
C LYS A 63 0.70 18.42 -21.69
N GLU A 64 0.33 18.33 -22.96
CA GLU A 64 0.65 19.35 -23.95
C GLU A 64 0.11 20.72 -23.50
N GLY A 65 0.98 21.73 -23.44
CA GLY A 65 0.63 23.10 -23.06
C GLY A 65 0.19 23.31 -21.60
N GLY A 66 0.40 22.34 -20.70
CA GLY A 66 -0.08 22.42 -19.31
C GLY A 66 0.90 21.93 -18.25
N ILE A 67 0.45 21.94 -16.99
CA ILE A 67 1.17 21.28 -15.89
C ILE A 67 1.12 19.76 -16.11
N GLY A 68 2.23 19.06 -15.85
CA GLY A 68 2.25 17.61 -15.94
C GLY A 68 1.44 16.94 -14.83
N VAL A 69 1.23 15.63 -14.97
CA VAL A 69 0.49 14.79 -14.03
C VAL A 69 1.36 13.66 -13.47
N THR A 70 1.00 13.20 -12.28
CA THR A 70 1.54 11.95 -11.72
C THR A 70 0.64 10.80 -12.15
N ALA A 71 1.09 10.01 -13.13
CA ALA A 71 0.41 8.79 -13.56
C ALA A 71 0.94 7.60 -12.76
N CYS A 72 0.07 6.88 -12.05
CA CYS A 72 0.45 5.71 -11.27
C CYS A 72 -0.08 4.42 -11.91
N PHE A 73 0.79 3.43 -11.97
CA PHE A 73 0.56 2.11 -12.54
C PHE A 73 0.39 1.10 -11.40
N PRO A 74 -0.78 0.44 -11.31
CA PRO A 74 -1.04 -0.57 -10.29
C PRO A 74 -0.24 -1.85 -10.58
N ALA A 75 -0.23 -2.76 -9.60
CA ALA A 75 0.30 -4.10 -9.79
C ALA A 75 -0.49 -4.87 -10.86
N GLY A 76 0.24 -5.50 -11.77
CA GLY A 76 -0.24 -6.45 -12.77
C GLY A 76 0.34 -7.84 -12.52
N GLU A 77 0.61 -8.57 -13.60
CA GLU A 77 1.12 -9.95 -13.55
C GLU A 77 2.46 -10.04 -12.77
N GLY A 78 2.53 -10.93 -11.78
CA GLY A 78 3.73 -11.14 -10.96
C GLY A 78 4.08 -10.02 -9.97
N ALA A 79 3.52 -8.82 -10.13
CA ALA A 79 3.74 -7.66 -9.29
C ALA A 79 2.80 -7.58 -8.08
N GLY A 80 1.78 -8.43 -8.01
CA GLY A 80 0.89 -8.56 -6.86
C GLY A 80 1.58 -9.08 -5.59
N PRO A 81 0.82 -9.20 -4.48
CA PRO A 81 1.31 -9.74 -3.22
C PRO A 81 1.99 -11.11 -3.38
N GLN A 82 3.08 -11.28 -2.65
CA GLN A 82 3.89 -12.48 -2.51
C GLN A 82 3.71 -13.07 -1.10
N PRO A 83 4.28 -14.25 -0.79
CA PRO A 83 4.33 -14.72 0.59
C PRO A 83 4.90 -13.63 1.53
N PRO A 84 4.28 -13.39 2.69
CA PRO A 84 4.73 -12.33 3.60
C PRO A 84 6.21 -12.46 3.97
N SER A 85 6.97 -11.37 3.80
CA SER A 85 8.41 -11.30 4.10
C SER A 85 8.87 -9.85 4.26
N ASP A 86 10.18 -9.60 4.20
CA ASP A 86 10.76 -8.26 4.06
C ASP A 86 11.23 -8.05 2.62
N TYR A 87 10.56 -7.16 1.89
CA TYR A 87 10.87 -6.82 0.52
C TYR A 87 11.49 -5.45 0.40
N VAL A 88 12.45 -5.30 -0.53
CA VAL A 88 13.13 -4.05 -0.87
C VAL A 88 13.20 -3.86 -2.38
N LEU A 89 13.47 -2.64 -2.82
CA LEU A 89 13.73 -2.33 -4.22
C LEU A 89 15.22 -2.11 -4.48
N VAL A 90 15.76 -2.80 -5.48
CA VAL A 90 17.18 -2.72 -5.86
C VAL A 90 17.30 -2.24 -7.31
N PRO A 91 17.70 -0.97 -7.53
CA PRO A 91 18.04 -0.47 -8.86
C PRO A 91 19.29 -1.17 -9.40
N SER A 92 19.22 -1.74 -10.61
CA SER A 92 20.36 -2.40 -11.27
C SER A 92 21.39 -1.42 -11.84
N ARG A 93 21.04 -0.12 -11.94
CA ARG A 93 21.83 0.92 -12.63
C ARG A 93 22.13 0.60 -14.09
N HIS A 94 21.28 -0.18 -14.74
CA HIS A 94 21.42 -0.48 -16.16
C HIS A 94 20.79 0.63 -17.01
N GLU A 95 21.50 1.09 -18.04
CA GLU A 95 21.12 2.29 -18.81
C GLU A 95 20.07 2.04 -19.90
N ARG A 96 19.91 0.80 -20.37
CA ARG A 96 19.08 0.48 -21.56
C ARG A 96 17.85 -0.38 -21.25
N GLU A 97 18.05 -1.46 -20.50
CA GLU A 97 16.97 -2.32 -20.02
C GLU A 97 16.29 -1.70 -18.80
N GLY A 98 14.99 -1.45 -18.96
CA GLY A 98 14.17 -0.81 -17.95
C GLY A 98 13.58 -1.78 -16.95
N GLY A 99 13.76 -1.52 -15.66
CA GLY A 99 13.13 -2.28 -14.59
C GLY A 99 13.83 -2.11 -13.26
N ILE A 100 13.21 -2.60 -12.20
CA ILE A 100 13.78 -2.58 -10.85
C ILE A 100 13.66 -3.97 -10.24
N PHE A 101 14.64 -4.41 -9.47
CA PHE A 101 14.53 -5.68 -8.77
C PHE A 101 13.70 -5.49 -7.50
N ARG A 102 12.65 -6.30 -7.35
CA ARG A 102 12.09 -6.63 -6.04
C ARG A 102 12.94 -7.74 -5.45
N ALA A 103 13.48 -7.54 -4.26
CA ALA A 103 14.25 -8.55 -3.54
C ALA A 103 13.59 -8.88 -2.20
N ASN A 104 13.43 -10.18 -1.92
CA ASN A 104 13.09 -10.68 -0.60
C ASN A 104 14.38 -10.82 0.22
N VAL A 105 14.62 -9.91 1.16
CA VAL A 105 15.91 -9.88 1.89
C VAL A 105 16.06 -11.04 2.88
N ARG A 106 14.97 -11.78 3.18
CA ARG A 106 15.03 -12.96 4.04
C ARG A 106 15.36 -14.25 3.27
N THR A 107 14.91 -14.38 2.02
CA THR A 107 15.07 -15.62 1.24
C THR A 107 16.10 -15.51 0.12
N GLY A 108 16.49 -14.29 -0.27
CA GLY A 108 17.34 -14.01 -1.42
C GLY A 108 16.62 -14.10 -2.77
N GLU A 109 15.31 -14.34 -2.78
CA GLU A 109 14.53 -14.41 -4.03
C GLU A 109 14.37 -13.02 -4.64
N MET A 110 14.49 -12.96 -5.96
CA MET A 110 14.42 -11.73 -6.73
C MET A 110 13.52 -11.89 -7.95
N SER A 111 12.86 -10.80 -8.32
CA SER A 111 12.17 -10.65 -9.60
C SER A 111 12.42 -9.26 -10.14
N ILE A 112 12.64 -9.13 -11.45
CA ILE A 112 12.68 -7.80 -12.08
C ILE A 112 11.26 -7.35 -12.40
N CYS A 113 10.95 -6.10 -12.09
CA CYS A 113 9.65 -5.48 -12.27
C CYS A 113 9.76 -4.25 -13.17
N TYR A 114 8.83 -4.09 -14.11
CA TYR A 114 8.83 -2.97 -15.05
C TYR A 114 7.39 -2.57 -15.40
N VAL A 115 7.21 -1.35 -15.95
CA VAL A 115 5.89 -0.94 -16.44
C VAL A 115 5.70 -1.52 -17.82
N PHE A 116 4.60 -2.24 -18.02
CA PHE A 116 4.13 -2.76 -19.29
C PHE A 116 2.70 -2.25 -19.50
N ASP A 117 2.50 -1.50 -20.59
CA ASP A 117 1.29 -0.72 -20.84
C ASP A 117 0.90 0.19 -19.66
N ASP A 118 -0.20 -0.13 -18.96
CA ASP A 118 -0.77 0.64 -17.86
C ASP A 118 -0.55 -0.01 -16.48
N LYS A 119 0.30 -1.04 -16.39
CA LYS A 119 0.54 -1.82 -15.16
C LYS A 119 2.01 -2.06 -14.90
N VAL A 120 2.35 -2.39 -13.66
CA VAL A 120 3.65 -2.97 -13.32
C VAL A 120 3.57 -4.49 -13.42
N VAL A 121 4.47 -5.11 -14.18
CA VAL A 121 4.62 -6.57 -14.24
C VAL A 121 5.97 -6.99 -13.66
N CYS A 122 6.05 -8.20 -13.12
CA CYS A 122 7.30 -8.78 -12.65
C CYS A 122 7.51 -10.18 -13.22
N THR A 123 8.77 -10.57 -13.41
CA THR A 123 9.13 -11.96 -13.72
C THR A 123 8.78 -12.88 -12.54
N PRO A 124 8.73 -14.21 -12.77
CA PRO A 124 8.77 -15.18 -11.68
C PRO A 124 9.95 -14.92 -10.74
N GLN A 125 9.79 -15.22 -9.45
CA GLN A 125 10.87 -15.10 -8.48
C GLN A 125 11.92 -16.22 -8.69
N ALA A 126 13.20 -15.86 -8.62
CA ALA A 126 14.35 -16.76 -8.77
C ALA A 126 15.46 -16.41 -7.77
N LYS A 127 16.44 -17.31 -7.59
CA LYS A 127 17.62 -17.14 -6.73
C LYS A 127 18.90 -17.26 -7.55
#